data_AF-T1L2K1-F1
#
_entry.id   AF-T1L2K1-F1
#
_cell.length_a   1.000
_cell.length_b   1.000
_cell.length_c   1.000
_cell.angle_alpha   90.00
_cell.angle_beta   90.00
_cell.angle_gamma   90.00
#
_symmetry.space_group_name_H-M   'P 1'
#
loop_
_entity.id
_entity.type
_entity.pdbx_description
1 polymer ?
#
loop_
_entity_poly.entity_id
_entity_poly.type
_entity_poly.pdbx_seq_one_letter_code
_entity_poly.pdbx_strand_id
1 'polypeptide(L)'
;MEESKDKENNNQTIDNRVRKRYQQLIEEGSLEIGVCPFIDPNVPPEWFDESKFKRAQKTADKYLISLKWASFSGLILGIQIPLFLEPLLTNGNHDSVSKLFKRYLDTDMKVSSWYENDPFDESGEAYKSLRKVRAMHKSIFKTMNNLTSRSIGSQRLWVSQCQMVLTQAGFFGLLITHTSSCFAHGISDSELEDIIYLWRVLGYLNGIQDKYNLCTYDNLEDTRAYLLYIADQFLTPQVSLTPHHPYPIGFQVAEGVAQAFRPVVPILVSLDSTSIH
;
A
#
# COMPACT_ATOMS: atom_id res chain seq x y z
N MET A 1 -18.83 -19.36 30.30
CA MET A 1 -17.76 -20.37 30.22
C MET A 1 -17.73 -21.06 28.86
N GLU A 2 -18.89 -21.24 28.21
CA GLU A 2 -19.00 -21.71 26.82
C GLU A 2 -18.63 -20.61 25.82
N GLU A 3 -19.23 -19.41 25.92
CA GLU A 3 -18.86 -18.22 25.12
C GLU A 3 -17.37 -17.82 25.19
N SER A 4 -16.71 -18.05 26.33
CA SER A 4 -15.29 -17.74 26.49
C SER A 4 -14.41 -18.76 25.78
N LYS A 5 -14.81 -20.04 25.78
CA LYS A 5 -14.12 -21.12 25.05
C LYS A 5 -14.32 -20.97 23.54
N ASP A 6 -15.52 -20.56 23.10
CA ASP A 6 -15.82 -20.34 21.69
C ASP A 6 -15.03 -19.15 21.12
N LYS A 7 -14.92 -18.05 21.88
CA LYS A 7 -14.07 -16.91 21.51
C LYS A 7 -12.58 -17.28 21.46
N GLU A 8 -12.11 -18.05 22.43
CA GLU A 8 -10.70 -18.49 22.48
C GLU A 8 -10.38 -19.44 21.31
N ASN A 9 -11.28 -20.36 20.99
CA ASN A 9 -11.13 -21.29 19.87
C ASN A 9 -11.22 -20.56 18.51
N ASN A 10 -12.09 -19.55 18.40
CA ASN A 10 -12.16 -18.70 17.21
C ASN A 10 -10.86 -17.89 17.02
N ASN A 11 -10.35 -17.27 18.08
CA ASN A 11 -9.08 -16.52 18.03
C ASN A 11 -7.89 -17.40 17.63
N GLN A 12 -7.81 -18.63 18.16
CA GLN A 12 -6.76 -19.58 17.78
C GLN A 12 -6.87 -20.00 16.30
N THR A 13 -8.10 -20.13 15.79
CA THR A 13 -8.36 -20.44 14.39
C THR A 13 -7.92 -19.30 13.47
N ILE A 14 -8.26 -18.05 13.82
CA ILE A 14 -7.81 -16.85 13.08
C ILE A 14 -6.28 -16.80 13.06
N ASP A 15 -5.60 -16.97 14.19
CA ASP A 15 -4.13 -16.95 14.29
C ASP A 15 -3.47 -17.97 13.35
N ASN A 16 -3.98 -19.21 13.33
CA ASN A 16 -3.45 -20.25 12.46
C ASN A 16 -3.63 -19.91 10.97
N ARG A 17 -4.77 -19.32 10.58
CA ARG A 17 -5.03 -18.91 9.19
C ARG A 17 -4.10 -17.79 8.73
N VAL A 18 -3.97 -16.72 9.54
CA VAL A 18 -3.12 -15.57 9.19
C VAL A 18 -1.64 -15.96 9.13
N ARG A 19 -1.19 -16.83 10.06
CA ARG A 19 0.17 -17.38 10.06
C ARG A 19 0.48 -18.17 8.80
N LYS A 20 -0.41 -19.11 8.42
CA LYS A 20 -0.24 -19.91 7.20
C LYS A 20 -0.20 -19.02 5.95
N ARG A 21 -1.07 -18.01 5.88
CA ARG A 21 -1.09 -17.05 4.76
C ARG A 21 0.18 -16.21 4.70
N TYR A 22 0.70 -15.76 5.86
CA TYR A 22 1.97 -15.05 5.94
C TYR A 22 3.14 -15.92 5.47
N GLN A 23 3.22 -17.17 5.94
CA GLN A 23 4.24 -18.12 5.51
C GLN A 23 4.20 -18.32 4.00
N GLN A 24 3.01 -18.55 3.43
CA GLN A 24 2.84 -18.69 1.98
C GLN A 24 3.33 -17.44 1.22
N LEU A 25 2.99 -16.23 1.70
CA LEU A 25 3.43 -14.98 1.09
C LEU A 25 4.96 -14.86 1.10
N ILE A 26 5.59 -15.18 2.22
CA ILE A 26 7.03 -15.04 2.42
C ILE A 26 7.81 -16.13 1.69
N GLU A 27 7.32 -17.36 1.67
CA GLU A 27 8.03 -18.51 1.08
C GLU A 27 7.81 -18.58 -0.43
N GLU A 28 6.56 -18.52 -0.89
CA GLU A 28 6.23 -18.61 -2.31
C GLU A 28 6.20 -17.22 -2.96
N GLY A 29 5.47 -16.28 -2.37
CA GLY A 29 5.27 -14.95 -2.96
C GLY A 29 6.58 -14.16 -3.12
N SER A 30 7.63 -14.48 -2.36
CA SER A 30 8.95 -13.87 -2.53
C SER A 30 9.72 -14.40 -3.74
N LEU A 31 9.37 -15.58 -4.26
CA LEU A 31 10.02 -16.22 -5.41
C LEU A 31 9.29 -15.96 -6.73
N GLU A 32 8.13 -15.31 -6.67
CA GLU A 32 7.27 -15.03 -7.81
C GLU A 32 7.37 -13.58 -8.30
N ILE A 33 7.18 -13.40 -9.62
CA ILE A 33 7.19 -12.10 -10.29
C ILE A 33 6.08 -11.20 -9.72
N GLY A 34 6.40 -9.97 -9.31
CA GLY A 34 5.42 -9.09 -8.66
C GLY A 34 4.25 -8.66 -9.52
N VAL A 35 4.45 -8.43 -10.82
CA VAL A 35 3.33 -8.21 -11.76
C VAL A 35 3.06 -9.50 -12.49
N CYS A 36 2.04 -10.24 -12.05
CA CYS A 36 1.67 -11.52 -12.66
C CYS A 36 1.40 -11.35 -14.17
N PRO A 37 2.09 -12.12 -15.03
CA PRO A 37 1.91 -12.02 -16.48
C PRO A 37 0.56 -12.55 -16.96
N PHE A 38 -0.11 -13.39 -16.15
CA PHE A 38 -1.39 -14.02 -16.47
C PHE A 38 -2.61 -13.17 -16.09
N ILE A 39 -2.41 -12.04 -15.39
CA ILE A 39 -3.47 -11.10 -15.09
C ILE A 39 -3.53 -10.05 -16.19
N ASP A 40 -4.62 -10.06 -16.96
CA ASP A 40 -4.96 -8.98 -17.88
C ASP A 40 -5.65 -7.84 -17.10
N PRO A 41 -5.04 -6.65 -16.99
CA PRO A 41 -5.67 -5.53 -16.28
C PRO A 41 -6.92 -5.00 -16.98
N ASN A 42 -7.20 -5.37 -18.23
CA ASN A 42 -8.39 -4.95 -18.98
C ASN A 42 -9.62 -5.82 -18.69
N VAL A 43 -9.43 -6.97 -18.04
CA VAL A 43 -10.50 -7.91 -17.74
C VAL A 43 -10.79 -7.85 -16.24
N PRO A 44 -12.02 -7.52 -15.81
CA PRO A 44 -12.39 -7.63 -14.41
C PRO A 44 -12.29 -9.08 -13.92
N PRO A 45 -11.82 -9.32 -12.68
CA PRO A 45 -11.83 -10.67 -12.12
C PRO A 45 -13.27 -11.18 -11.91
N GLU A 46 -13.46 -12.50 -11.84
CA GLU A 46 -14.81 -13.11 -11.71
C GLU A 46 -15.58 -12.64 -10.47
N TRP A 47 -14.87 -12.28 -9.40
CA TRP A 47 -15.45 -11.76 -8.16
C TRP A 47 -15.69 -10.24 -8.17
N PHE A 48 -15.43 -9.57 -9.29
CA PHE A 48 -15.67 -8.13 -9.43
C PHE A 48 -17.17 -7.83 -9.46
N ASP A 49 -17.58 -6.94 -8.57
CA ASP A 49 -18.92 -6.39 -8.43
C ASP A 49 -18.78 -4.88 -8.60
N GLU A 50 -19.24 -4.39 -9.75
CA GLU A 50 -19.17 -2.99 -10.13
C GLU A 50 -19.92 -2.08 -9.15
N SER A 51 -21.07 -2.54 -8.62
CA SER A 51 -21.86 -1.76 -7.67
C SER A 51 -21.15 -1.64 -6.32
N LYS A 52 -20.55 -2.74 -5.85
CA LYS A 52 -19.71 -2.75 -4.65
C LYS A 52 -18.48 -1.87 -4.83
N PHE A 53 -17.84 -1.89 -6.00
CA PHE A 53 -16.68 -1.06 -6.29
C PHE A 53 -17.03 0.43 -6.31
N LYS A 54 -18.12 0.82 -6.99
CA LYS A 54 -18.61 2.22 -6.99
C LYS A 54 -18.99 2.71 -5.60
N ARG A 55 -19.57 1.84 -4.77
CA ARG A 55 -19.83 2.17 -3.35
C ARG A 55 -18.51 2.39 -2.60
N ALA A 56 -17.52 1.53 -2.82
CA ALA A 56 -16.22 1.66 -2.21
C ALA A 56 -15.45 2.93 -2.62
N GLN A 57 -15.60 3.37 -3.88
CA GLN A 57 -15.09 4.66 -4.35
C GLN A 57 -15.75 5.83 -3.61
N LYS A 58 -17.07 5.81 -3.37
CA LYS A 58 -17.74 6.83 -2.55
C LYS A 58 -17.25 6.84 -1.11
N THR A 59 -16.99 5.66 -0.54
CA THR A 59 -16.41 5.55 0.81
C THR A 59 -14.98 6.11 0.85
N ALA A 60 -14.18 5.84 -0.18
CA ALA A 60 -12.84 6.41 -0.31
C ALA A 60 -12.84 7.93 -0.46
N ASP A 61 -13.77 8.49 -1.23
CA ASP A 61 -13.97 9.93 -1.34
C ASP A 61 -14.36 10.56 0.01
N LYS A 62 -15.34 9.96 0.71
CA LYS A 62 -15.77 10.40 2.04
C LYS A 62 -14.61 10.44 3.06
N TYR A 63 -13.70 9.48 3.01
CA TYR A 63 -12.56 9.35 3.92
C TYR A 63 -11.21 9.65 3.24
N LEU A 64 -11.21 10.49 2.20
CA LEU A 64 -10.02 10.73 1.37
C LEU A 64 -8.82 11.21 2.18
N ILE A 65 -9.04 12.13 3.13
CA ILE A 65 -7.97 12.66 4.00
C ILE A 65 -7.39 11.55 4.87
N SER A 66 -8.23 10.67 5.41
CA SER A 66 -7.81 9.54 6.23
C SER A 66 -7.00 8.51 5.43
N LEU A 67 -7.43 8.20 4.21
CA LEU A 67 -6.69 7.34 3.29
C LEU A 67 -5.35 7.94 2.90
N LYS A 68 -5.32 9.23 2.53
CA LYS A 68 -4.07 9.93 2.20
C LYS A 68 -3.11 9.95 3.38
N TRP A 69 -3.60 10.18 4.60
CA TRP A 69 -2.78 10.14 5.81
C TRP A 69 -2.23 8.74 6.10
N ALA A 70 -3.07 7.70 5.96
CA ALA A 70 -2.62 6.31 6.11
C ALA A 70 -1.55 5.96 5.07
N SER A 71 -1.76 6.30 3.79
CA SER A 71 -0.80 6.09 2.70
C SER A 71 0.50 6.85 2.92
N PHE A 72 0.43 8.11 3.35
CA PHE A 72 1.61 8.93 3.65
C PHE A 72 2.40 8.34 4.83
N SER A 73 1.72 7.97 5.92
CA SER A 73 2.36 7.36 7.09
C SER A 73 3.02 6.03 6.72
N GLY A 74 2.34 5.20 5.93
CA GLY A 74 2.90 3.94 5.42
C GLY A 74 4.10 4.16 4.50
N LEU A 75 4.09 5.20 3.67
CA LEU A 75 5.26 5.61 2.88
C LEU A 75 6.45 5.99 3.77
N ILE A 76 6.24 6.83 4.79
CA ILE A 76 7.32 7.28 5.69
C ILE A 76 7.94 6.09 6.43
N LEU A 77 7.13 5.13 6.88
CA LEU A 77 7.61 3.88 7.46
C LEU A 77 8.35 3.02 6.43
N GLY A 78 7.79 2.88 5.23
CA GLY A 78 8.33 2.05 4.16
C GLY A 78 9.71 2.50 3.67
N ILE A 79 9.94 3.81 3.52
CA ILE A 79 11.25 4.35 3.10
C ILE A 79 12.35 4.14 4.14
N GLN A 80 12.03 3.79 5.39
CA GLN A 80 13.03 3.38 6.38
C GLN A 80 13.53 1.95 6.17
N ILE A 81 12.91 1.19 5.24
CA ILE A 81 13.20 -0.22 5.01
C ILE A 81 13.87 -0.36 3.63
N PRO A 82 15.14 -0.83 3.56
CA PRO A 82 15.86 -0.97 2.29
C PRO A 82 15.11 -1.79 1.24
N LEU A 83 14.34 -2.79 1.69
CA LEU A 83 13.49 -3.63 0.84
C LEU A 83 12.55 -2.82 -0.05
N PHE A 84 12.01 -1.71 0.46
CA PHE A 84 11.13 -0.83 -0.30
C PHE A 84 11.86 0.37 -0.88
N LEU A 85 12.91 0.86 -0.22
CA LEU A 85 13.63 2.06 -0.66
C LEU A 85 14.52 1.81 -1.88
N GLU A 86 15.27 0.70 -1.93
CA GLU A 86 16.23 0.42 -3.01
C GLU A 86 15.60 0.44 -4.42
N PRO A 87 14.40 -0.14 -4.65
CA PRO A 87 13.69 0.01 -5.92
C PRO A 87 13.41 1.47 -6.31
N LEU A 88 13.18 2.35 -5.33
CA LEU A 88 12.93 3.77 -5.57
C LEU A 88 14.23 4.52 -5.94
N LEU A 89 15.35 4.10 -5.37
CA LEU A 89 16.67 4.69 -5.61
C LEU A 89 17.25 4.28 -6.96
N THR A 90 16.94 3.07 -7.44
CA THR A 90 17.52 2.51 -8.68
C THR A 90 17.31 3.39 -9.93
N ASN A 91 16.24 4.19 -9.98
CA ASN A 91 15.89 4.99 -11.17
C ASN A 91 16.38 6.45 -11.12
N GLY A 92 17.18 6.88 -10.13
CA GLY A 92 17.72 8.26 -10.06
C GLY A 92 16.68 9.38 -9.90
N ASN A 93 15.41 9.03 -9.65
CA ASN A 93 14.31 9.98 -9.47
C ASN A 93 14.25 10.57 -8.04
N HIS A 94 15.38 10.56 -7.33
CA HIS A 94 15.48 10.96 -5.92
C HIS A 94 16.65 11.93 -5.66
N ASP A 95 17.50 12.20 -6.66
CA ASP A 95 18.75 12.99 -6.48
C ASP A 95 18.54 14.49 -6.20
N SER A 96 17.29 14.95 -6.09
CA SER A 96 16.98 16.35 -5.75
C SER A 96 15.59 16.47 -5.13
N VAL A 97 15.38 17.52 -4.33
CA VAL A 97 14.08 17.83 -3.69
C VAL A 97 12.95 17.97 -4.71
N SER A 98 13.22 18.58 -5.88
CA SER A 98 12.20 18.73 -6.93
C SER A 98 11.81 17.40 -7.59
N LYS A 99 12.78 16.49 -7.79
CA LYS A 99 12.50 15.12 -8.25
C LYS A 99 11.67 14.34 -7.23
N LEU A 100 12.00 14.46 -5.93
CA LEU A 100 11.23 13.85 -4.85
C LEU A 100 9.80 14.42 -4.77
N PHE A 101 9.64 15.74 -4.81
CA PHE A 101 8.33 16.39 -4.86
C PHE A 101 7.49 15.86 -6.02
N LYS A 102 8.04 15.90 -7.24
CA LYS A 102 7.36 15.42 -8.43
C LYS A 102 6.97 13.96 -8.31
N ARG A 103 7.84 13.11 -7.77
CA ARG A 103 7.58 11.70 -7.55
C ARG A 103 6.38 11.46 -6.63
N TYR A 104 6.35 12.10 -5.46
CA TYR A 104 5.29 11.85 -4.48
C TYR A 104 3.96 12.50 -4.89
N LEU A 105 4.01 13.68 -5.52
CA LEU A 105 2.84 14.28 -6.15
C LEU A 105 2.29 13.38 -7.27
N ASP A 106 3.16 12.83 -8.12
CA ASP A 106 2.78 11.92 -9.20
C ASP A 106 2.21 10.59 -8.66
N THR A 107 2.63 10.12 -7.50
CA THR A 107 1.98 8.98 -6.81
C THR A 107 0.60 9.37 -6.28
N ASP A 108 0.49 10.50 -5.56
CA ASP A 108 -0.79 10.95 -4.98
C ASP A 108 -1.86 11.18 -6.07
N MET A 109 -1.49 11.83 -7.19
CA MET A 109 -2.41 12.05 -8.30
C MET A 109 -2.90 10.74 -8.92
N LYS A 110 -2.02 9.76 -9.12
CA LYS A 110 -2.42 8.45 -9.66
C LYS A 110 -3.35 7.73 -8.70
N VAL A 111 -2.98 7.63 -7.43
CA VAL A 111 -3.79 6.91 -6.43
C VAL A 111 -5.15 7.60 -6.25
N SER A 112 -5.19 8.94 -6.24
CA SER A 112 -6.46 9.69 -6.19
C SER A 112 -7.34 9.37 -7.41
N SER A 113 -6.77 9.30 -8.61
CA SER A 113 -7.54 8.91 -9.81
C SER A 113 -8.17 7.52 -9.68
N TRP A 114 -7.53 6.58 -8.98
CA TRP A 114 -8.06 5.23 -8.77
C TRP A 114 -9.30 5.20 -7.88
N TYR A 115 -9.43 6.17 -6.98
CA TYR A 115 -10.60 6.33 -6.13
C TYR A 115 -11.75 7.04 -6.84
N GLU A 116 -11.44 7.87 -7.83
CA GLU A 116 -12.40 8.78 -8.46
C GLU A 116 -12.94 8.28 -9.80
N ASN A 117 -12.22 7.41 -10.52
CA ASN A 117 -12.57 7.02 -11.89
C ASN A 117 -12.68 5.50 -12.06
N ASP A 118 -13.44 5.07 -13.06
CA ASP A 118 -13.55 3.66 -13.43
C ASP A 118 -12.20 3.14 -13.96
N PRO A 119 -11.58 2.12 -13.33
CA PRO A 119 -10.30 1.59 -13.77
C PRO A 119 -10.38 0.73 -15.05
N PHE A 120 -11.58 0.45 -15.54
CA PHE A 120 -11.85 -0.31 -16.77
C PHE A 120 -12.29 0.59 -17.94
N ASP A 121 -12.53 1.88 -17.72
CA ASP A 121 -12.76 2.85 -18.81
C ASP A 121 -11.43 3.23 -19.45
N GLU A 122 -11.18 2.75 -20.68
CA GLU A 122 -9.92 3.00 -21.41
C GLU A 122 -9.60 4.50 -21.61
N SER A 123 -10.62 5.34 -21.63
CA SER A 123 -10.48 6.79 -21.79
C SER A 123 -10.11 7.48 -20.48
N GLY A 124 -10.39 6.84 -19.34
CA GLY A 124 -10.24 7.37 -17.99
C GLY A 124 -8.81 7.42 -17.46
N GLU A 125 -8.57 8.27 -16.46
CA GLU A 125 -7.24 8.45 -15.86
C GLU A 125 -6.84 7.28 -14.97
N ALA A 126 -7.78 6.66 -14.24
CA ALA A 126 -7.51 5.45 -13.46
C ALA A 126 -6.98 4.32 -14.34
N TYR A 127 -7.62 4.07 -15.48
CA TYR A 127 -7.18 3.07 -16.44
C TYR A 127 -5.74 3.33 -16.88
N LYS A 128 -5.45 4.52 -17.43
CA LYS A 128 -4.12 4.87 -17.97
C LYS A 128 -3.05 4.80 -16.88
N SER A 129 -3.32 5.37 -15.72
CA SER A 129 -2.37 5.43 -14.62
C SER A 129 -2.04 4.04 -14.04
N LEU A 130 -3.02 3.14 -13.92
CA LEU A 130 -2.80 1.75 -13.51
C LEU A 130 -1.89 1.00 -14.50
N ARG A 131 -2.12 1.12 -15.82
CA ARG A 131 -1.24 0.48 -16.83
C ARG A 131 0.17 1.03 -16.76
N LYS A 132 0.31 2.35 -16.57
CA LYS A 132 1.61 2.99 -16.39
C LYS A 132 2.33 2.47 -15.14
N VAL A 133 1.65 2.34 -14.01
CA VAL A 133 2.23 1.79 -12.77
C VAL A 133 2.61 0.32 -12.92
N ARG A 134 1.77 -0.51 -13.52
CA ARG A 134 2.13 -1.90 -13.88
C ARG A 134 3.40 -1.96 -14.71
N ALA A 135 3.52 -1.12 -15.74
CA ALA A 135 4.71 -1.06 -16.59
C ALA A 135 5.95 -0.61 -15.80
N MET A 136 5.82 0.37 -14.91
CA MET A 136 6.91 0.79 -14.02
C MET A 136 7.37 -0.36 -13.11
N HIS A 137 6.44 -1.08 -12.46
CA HIS A 137 6.76 -2.24 -11.62
C HIS A 137 7.46 -3.36 -12.42
N LYS A 138 6.98 -3.68 -13.63
CA LYS A 138 7.66 -4.65 -14.53
C LYS A 138 9.07 -4.20 -14.90
N SER A 139 9.27 -2.91 -15.17
CA SER A 139 10.56 -2.37 -15.54
C SER A 139 11.56 -2.48 -14.39
N ILE A 140 11.20 -2.02 -13.20
CA ILE A 140 12.10 -2.06 -12.04
C ILE A 140 12.39 -3.51 -11.59
N PHE A 141 11.38 -4.40 -11.66
CA PHE A 141 11.57 -5.83 -11.42
C PHE A 141 12.68 -6.40 -12.32
N LYS A 142 12.60 -6.15 -13.63
CA LYS A 142 13.59 -6.63 -14.59
C LYS A 142 14.97 -6.04 -14.29
N THR A 143 15.05 -4.73 -14.07
CA THR A 143 16.32 -4.05 -13.79
C THR A 143 17.01 -4.61 -12.55
N MET A 144 16.33 -4.63 -11.41
CA MET A 144 16.96 -5.02 -10.15
C MET A 144 17.35 -6.50 -10.09
N ASN A 145 16.48 -7.39 -10.58
CA ASN A 145 16.79 -8.83 -10.57
C ASN A 145 17.91 -9.18 -11.56
N ASN A 146 18.02 -8.48 -12.69
CA ASN A 146 19.18 -8.62 -13.59
C ASN A 146 20.47 -8.12 -12.94
N LEU A 147 20.45 -6.91 -12.35
CA LEU A 147 21.62 -6.33 -11.68
C LEU A 147 22.13 -7.19 -10.51
N THR A 148 21.22 -7.86 -9.82
CA THR A 148 21.54 -8.73 -8.68
C THR A 148 21.60 -10.22 -9.05
N SER A 149 21.53 -10.55 -10.35
CA SER A 149 21.57 -11.93 -10.88
C SER A 149 20.60 -12.89 -10.18
N ARG A 150 19.40 -12.40 -9.82
CA ARG A 150 18.36 -13.17 -9.14
C ARG A 150 17.51 -13.94 -10.13
N SER A 151 17.36 -15.24 -9.90
CA SER A 151 16.56 -16.13 -10.76
C SER A 151 15.18 -16.42 -10.16
N ILE A 152 14.15 -16.37 -11.01
CA ILE A 152 12.76 -16.64 -10.63
C ILE A 152 12.63 -18.09 -10.13
N GLY A 153 11.88 -18.28 -9.04
CA GLY A 153 11.61 -19.60 -8.46
C GLY A 153 12.74 -20.19 -7.59
N SER A 154 13.96 -19.64 -7.65
CA SER A 154 15.10 -20.15 -6.86
C SER A 154 15.64 -19.16 -5.83
N GLN A 155 15.43 -17.86 -6.03
CA GLN A 155 15.88 -16.82 -5.12
C GLN A 155 14.76 -15.83 -4.83
N ARG A 156 14.79 -15.22 -3.63
CA ARG A 156 13.87 -14.13 -3.29
C ARG A 156 14.09 -12.97 -4.26
N LEU A 157 13.06 -12.54 -4.97
CA LEU A 157 13.15 -11.53 -6.02
C LEU A 157 12.93 -10.12 -5.46
N TRP A 158 13.51 -9.14 -6.14
CA TRP A 158 13.08 -7.74 -6.04
C TRP A 158 11.74 -7.56 -6.73
N VAL A 159 10.89 -6.71 -6.17
CA VAL A 159 9.53 -6.39 -6.61
C VAL A 159 8.74 -7.67 -6.86
N SER A 160 8.81 -8.61 -5.91
CA SER A 160 8.10 -9.89 -5.92
C SER A 160 6.62 -9.73 -5.53
N GLN A 161 5.81 -10.79 -5.66
CA GLN A 161 4.42 -10.77 -5.15
C GLN A 161 4.38 -10.38 -3.66
N CYS A 162 5.33 -10.89 -2.86
CA CYS A 162 5.48 -10.52 -1.46
C CYS A 162 5.67 -9.01 -1.28
N GLN A 163 6.61 -8.40 -2.01
CA GLN A 163 6.85 -6.96 -1.88
C GLN A 163 5.66 -6.14 -2.39
N MET A 164 4.96 -6.59 -3.43
CA MET A 164 3.75 -5.93 -3.93
C MET A 164 2.63 -5.94 -2.88
N VAL A 165 2.42 -7.04 -2.17
CA VAL A 165 1.43 -7.16 -1.08
C VAL A 165 1.80 -6.32 0.13
N LEU A 166 3.07 -6.34 0.56
CA LEU A 166 3.52 -5.48 1.65
C LEU A 166 3.41 -3.98 1.29
N THR A 167 3.65 -3.63 0.02
CA THR A 167 3.42 -2.28 -0.49
C THR A 167 1.92 -1.94 -0.46
N GLN A 168 1.04 -2.86 -0.87
CA GLN A 168 -0.42 -2.69 -0.80
C GLN A 168 -0.86 -2.39 0.64
N ALA A 169 -0.35 -3.13 1.63
CA ALA A 169 -0.63 -2.90 3.05
C ALA A 169 -0.22 -1.49 3.49
N GLY A 170 0.88 -0.95 2.97
CA GLY A 170 1.36 0.41 3.27
C GLY A 170 0.38 1.52 2.87
N PHE A 171 -0.50 1.30 1.89
CA PHE A 171 -1.43 2.35 1.46
C PHE A 171 -2.66 2.52 2.37
N PHE A 172 -3.20 1.44 2.90
CA PHE A 172 -4.49 1.47 3.61
C PHE A 172 -4.48 0.70 4.95
N GLY A 173 -3.47 -0.12 5.21
CA GLY A 173 -3.43 -1.00 6.38
C GLY A 173 -3.50 -0.25 7.71
N LEU A 174 -2.89 0.94 7.79
CA LEU A 174 -2.98 1.79 8.98
C LEU A 174 -4.40 2.31 9.22
N LEU A 175 -5.16 2.62 8.17
CA LEU A 175 -6.57 3.01 8.32
C LEU A 175 -7.40 1.85 8.87
N ILE A 176 -7.17 0.63 8.37
CA ILE A 176 -7.93 -0.57 8.81
C ILE A 176 -7.63 -0.95 10.26
N THR A 177 -6.37 -0.81 10.68
CA THR A 177 -5.91 -1.22 12.02
C THR A 177 -6.00 -0.11 13.07
N HIS A 178 -5.91 1.15 12.67
CA HIS A 178 -5.82 2.32 13.58
C HIS A 178 -6.64 3.49 13.03
N THR A 179 -7.95 3.31 12.87
CA THR A 179 -8.87 4.30 12.29
C THR A 179 -8.76 5.69 12.92
N SER A 180 -8.77 5.77 14.25
CA SER A 180 -8.67 7.03 15.01
C SER A 180 -7.35 7.76 14.76
N SER A 181 -6.23 7.04 14.65
CA SER A 181 -4.92 7.63 14.33
C SER A 181 -4.83 8.13 12.88
N CYS A 182 -5.77 7.69 12.04
CA CYS A 182 -5.93 8.16 10.66
C CYS A 182 -7.07 9.19 10.51
N PHE A 183 -7.54 9.79 11.60
CA PHE A 183 -8.62 10.78 11.60
C PHE A 183 -9.98 10.27 11.06
N ALA A 184 -10.15 8.95 10.89
CA ALA A 184 -11.38 8.35 10.38
C ALA A 184 -12.38 8.09 11.51
N HIS A 185 -12.67 9.13 12.29
CA HIS A 185 -13.61 9.01 13.41
C HIS A 185 -15.02 8.70 12.88
N GLY A 186 -15.66 7.68 13.46
CA GLY A 186 -17.01 7.27 13.07
C GLY A 186 -17.12 6.50 11.75
N ILE A 187 -16.00 6.05 11.17
CA ILE A 187 -16.06 5.07 10.06
C ILE A 187 -16.65 3.75 10.56
N SER A 188 -17.62 3.22 9.82
CA SER A 188 -18.26 1.93 10.12
C SER A 188 -17.43 0.75 9.61
N ASP A 189 -17.67 -0.44 10.16
CA ASP A 189 -17.02 -1.67 9.69
C ASP A 189 -17.38 -1.97 8.22
N SER A 190 -18.62 -1.70 7.79
CA SER A 190 -19.01 -1.84 6.36
C SER A 190 -18.25 -0.88 5.43
N GLU A 191 -17.94 0.33 5.90
CA GLU A 191 -17.12 1.28 5.13
C GLU A 191 -15.66 0.84 5.08
N LEU A 192 -15.14 0.21 6.14
CA LEU A 192 -13.80 -0.38 6.11
C LEU A 192 -13.73 -1.58 5.15
N GLU A 193 -14.77 -2.41 5.10
CA GLU A 193 -14.89 -3.50 4.13
C GLU A 193 -14.96 -2.99 2.69
N ASP A 194 -15.61 -1.85 2.46
CA ASP A 194 -15.58 -1.14 1.19
C ASP A 194 -14.15 -0.73 0.81
N ILE A 195 -13.39 -0.11 1.73
CA ILE A 195 -11.97 0.22 1.49
C ILE A 195 -11.13 -1.02 1.19
N ILE A 196 -11.35 -2.13 1.91
CA ILE A 196 -10.68 -3.40 1.65
C ILE A 196 -11.02 -3.92 0.24
N TYR A 197 -12.29 -3.85 -0.16
CA TYR A 197 -12.73 -4.29 -1.47
C TYR A 197 -12.13 -3.45 -2.60
N LEU A 198 -12.08 -2.12 -2.44
CA LEU A 198 -11.37 -1.22 -3.34
C LEU A 198 -9.91 -1.64 -3.51
N TRP A 199 -9.19 -1.86 -2.41
CA TRP A 199 -7.79 -2.29 -2.46
C TRP A 199 -7.59 -3.72 -2.97
N ARG A 200 -8.58 -4.61 -2.84
CA ARG A 200 -8.58 -5.93 -3.50
C ARG A 200 -8.51 -5.77 -5.01
N VAL A 201 -9.40 -4.96 -5.58
CA VAL A 201 -9.46 -4.67 -7.02
C VAL A 201 -8.18 -3.97 -7.49
N LEU A 202 -7.72 -2.94 -6.77
CA LEU A 202 -6.49 -2.23 -7.12
C LEU A 202 -5.25 -3.14 -7.05
N GLY A 203 -5.20 -4.08 -6.10
CA GLY A 203 -4.15 -5.09 -6.02
C GLY A 203 -4.12 -6.00 -7.24
N TYR A 204 -5.29 -6.54 -7.63
CA TYR A 204 -5.45 -7.33 -8.85
C TYR A 204 -4.99 -6.56 -10.09
N LEU A 205 -5.48 -5.32 -10.24
CA LEU A 205 -5.15 -4.43 -11.35
C LEU A 205 -3.67 -4.00 -11.36
N ASN A 206 -2.94 -4.12 -10.24
CA ASN A 206 -1.48 -3.95 -10.21
C ASN A 206 -0.70 -5.25 -10.41
N GLY A 207 -1.37 -6.40 -10.48
CA GLY A 207 -0.81 -7.70 -10.85
C GLY A 207 -0.56 -8.62 -9.67
N ILE A 208 -1.12 -8.29 -8.51
CA ILE A 208 -1.11 -9.15 -7.33
C ILE A 208 -2.06 -10.32 -7.57
N GLN A 209 -1.59 -11.55 -7.45
CA GLN A 209 -2.43 -12.74 -7.58
C GLN A 209 -3.35 -12.86 -6.37
N ASP A 210 -4.59 -13.33 -6.59
CA ASP A 210 -5.59 -13.45 -5.52
C ASP A 210 -5.13 -14.34 -4.36
N LYS A 211 -4.33 -15.38 -4.63
CA LYS A 211 -3.74 -16.23 -3.57
C LYS A 211 -2.89 -15.43 -2.58
N TYR A 212 -2.27 -14.33 -3.00
CA TYR A 212 -1.42 -13.45 -2.19
C TYR A 212 -2.09 -12.13 -1.80
N ASN A 213 -3.08 -11.66 -2.56
CA ASN A 213 -3.72 -10.36 -2.36
C ASN A 213 -4.24 -10.22 -0.92
N LEU A 214 -3.84 -9.16 -0.22
CA LEU A 214 -4.13 -9.03 1.21
C LEU A 214 -5.64 -9.00 1.51
N CYS A 215 -6.41 -8.52 0.54
CA CYS A 215 -7.81 -8.15 0.69
C CYS A 215 -8.79 -9.27 0.27
N THR A 216 -8.40 -10.55 0.36
CA THR A 216 -9.25 -11.67 -0.07
C THR A 216 -10.09 -12.30 1.03
N TYR A 217 -9.90 -11.93 2.30
CA TYR A 217 -10.75 -12.42 3.38
C TYR A 217 -12.18 -11.90 3.21
N ASP A 218 -13.15 -12.68 3.67
CA ASP A 218 -14.58 -12.36 3.55
C ASP A 218 -15.06 -11.38 4.61
N ASN A 219 -14.25 -11.11 5.65
CA ASN A 219 -14.59 -10.24 6.76
C ASN A 219 -13.43 -9.31 7.18
N LEU A 220 -13.80 -8.23 7.85
CA LEU A 220 -12.87 -7.21 8.35
C LEU A 220 -11.92 -7.73 9.44
N GLU A 221 -12.38 -8.62 10.32
CA GLU A 221 -11.62 -9.11 11.47
C GLU A 221 -10.38 -9.92 11.03
N ASP A 222 -10.54 -10.84 10.09
CA ASP A 222 -9.43 -11.61 9.51
C ASP A 222 -8.44 -10.71 8.77
N THR A 223 -8.92 -9.69 8.05
CA THR A 223 -8.06 -8.72 7.36
C THR A 223 -7.25 -7.88 8.37
N ARG A 224 -7.89 -7.41 9.44
CA ARG A 224 -7.23 -6.69 10.55
C ARG A 224 -6.18 -7.58 11.22
N ALA A 225 -6.53 -8.82 11.55
CA ALA A 225 -5.62 -9.77 12.16
C ALA A 225 -4.40 -10.02 11.26
N TYR A 226 -4.60 -10.17 9.96
CA TYR A 226 -3.50 -10.40 9.03
C TYR A 226 -2.58 -9.17 8.88
N LEU A 227 -3.14 -7.96 8.82
CA LEU A 227 -2.37 -6.71 8.80
C LEU A 227 -1.53 -6.54 10.07
N LEU A 228 -2.12 -6.81 11.24
CA LEU A 228 -1.41 -6.76 12.52
C LEU A 228 -0.32 -7.83 12.60
N TYR A 229 -0.57 -9.03 12.08
CA TYR A 229 0.42 -10.09 12.00
C TYR A 229 1.60 -9.71 11.09
N ILE A 230 1.34 -9.11 9.91
CA ILE A 230 2.38 -8.55 9.05
C ILE A 230 3.15 -7.44 9.79
N ALA A 231 2.46 -6.57 10.52
CA ALA A 231 3.10 -5.51 11.27
C ALA A 231 4.07 -6.07 12.33
N ASP A 232 3.63 -7.07 13.10
CA ASP A 232 4.42 -7.71 14.15
C ASP A 232 5.61 -8.52 13.60
N GLN A 233 5.39 -9.29 12.53
CA GLN A 233 6.41 -10.21 12.00
C GLN A 233 7.38 -9.58 11.01
N PHE A 234 6.99 -8.47 10.36
CA PHE A 234 7.80 -7.80 9.37
C PHE A 234 8.07 -6.35 9.74
N LEU A 235 7.04 -5.51 9.89
CA LEU A 235 7.24 -4.06 10.00
C LEU A 235 8.02 -3.67 11.27
N THR A 236 7.54 -4.10 12.45
CA THR A 236 8.11 -3.75 13.76
C THR A 236 9.58 -4.19 13.88
N PRO A 237 9.97 -5.44 13.52
CA PRO A 237 11.39 -5.81 13.51
C PRO A 237 12.24 -4.92 12.61
N GLN A 238 11.74 -4.57 11.41
CA GLN A 238 12.49 -3.75 10.46
C GLN A 238 12.68 -2.30 10.96
N VAL A 239 11.71 -1.73 11.66
CA VAL A 239 11.77 -0.32 12.11
C VAL A 239 12.27 -0.15 13.55
N SER A 240 12.21 -1.17 14.40
CA SER A 240 12.58 -1.05 15.81
C SER A 240 13.83 -1.82 16.19
N LEU A 241 14.17 -2.88 15.45
CA LEU A 241 15.26 -3.79 15.81
C LEU A 241 16.44 -3.75 14.83
N THR A 242 16.29 -3.09 13.68
CA THR A 242 17.38 -2.96 12.70
C THR A 242 18.49 -2.05 13.23
N PRO A 243 19.76 -2.51 13.25
CA PRO A 243 20.89 -1.65 13.61
C PRO A 243 20.94 -0.39 12.76
N HIS A 244 21.25 0.74 13.38
CA HIS A 244 21.29 2.06 12.71
C HIS A 244 19.93 2.56 12.19
N HIS A 245 18.81 2.19 12.82
CA HIS A 245 17.52 2.83 12.58
C HIS A 245 17.44 4.24 13.23
N PRO A 246 16.83 5.26 12.58
CA PRO A 246 16.24 5.21 11.24
C PRO A 246 17.31 5.02 10.16
N TYR A 247 16.99 4.22 9.14
CA TYR A 247 17.93 3.90 8.06
C TYR A 247 18.46 5.21 7.45
N PRO A 248 19.78 5.50 7.46
CA PRO A 248 20.27 6.86 7.21
C PRO A 248 19.83 7.44 5.86
N ILE A 249 19.82 6.62 4.81
CA ILE A 249 19.35 7.04 3.48
C ILE A 249 17.83 7.24 3.50
N GLY A 250 17.08 6.36 4.17
CA GLY A 250 15.64 6.50 4.35
C GLY A 250 15.25 7.78 5.11
N PHE A 251 16.03 8.15 6.12
CA PHE A 251 15.87 9.39 6.87
C PHE A 251 16.13 10.62 6.00
N GLN A 252 17.21 10.62 5.21
CA GLN A 252 17.49 11.71 4.26
C GLN A 252 16.41 11.86 3.20
N VAL A 253 15.89 10.75 2.69
CA VAL A 253 14.75 10.78 1.74
C VAL A 253 13.51 11.33 2.42
N ALA A 254 13.20 10.93 3.67
CA ALA A 254 12.09 11.47 4.45
C ALA A 254 12.21 12.98 4.68
N GLU A 255 13.42 13.46 4.98
CA GLU A 255 13.72 14.89 5.08
C GLU A 255 13.47 15.59 3.74
N GLY A 256 13.96 15.03 2.63
CA GLY A 256 13.71 15.55 1.29
C GLY A 256 12.21 15.58 0.93
N VAL A 257 11.43 14.59 1.37
CA VAL A 257 9.96 14.58 1.24
C VAL A 257 9.35 15.73 2.04
N ALA A 258 9.72 15.90 3.31
CA ALA A 258 9.21 16.97 4.15
C ALA A 258 9.55 18.36 3.57
N GLN A 259 10.77 18.53 3.06
CA GLN A 259 11.20 19.75 2.36
C GLN A 259 10.42 19.97 1.07
N ALA A 260 10.15 18.92 0.31
CA ALA A 260 9.36 18.97 -0.92
C ALA A 260 7.93 19.47 -0.68
N PHE A 261 7.31 19.15 0.46
CA PHE A 261 5.98 19.65 0.83
C PHE A 261 5.99 21.04 1.48
N ARG A 262 7.17 21.63 1.74
CA ARG A 262 7.28 22.98 2.35
C ARG A 262 6.52 24.08 1.60
N PRO A 263 6.41 24.10 0.26
CA PRO A 263 5.60 25.10 -0.46
C PRO A 263 4.09 24.97 -0.23
N VAL A 264 3.62 23.85 0.34
CA VAL A 264 2.22 23.60 0.72
C VAL A 264 1.98 24.00 2.18
N VAL A 265 3.02 24.40 2.93
CA VAL A 265 2.85 25.10 4.22
C VAL A 265 1.94 26.29 3.92
N PRO A 266 0.80 26.39 4.60
CA PRO A 266 -0.25 27.25 4.15
C PRO A 266 0.24 28.69 4.09
N ILE A 267 -0.37 29.43 3.18
CA ILE A 267 -0.43 30.89 3.13
C ILE A 267 -1.15 31.37 4.42
N LEU A 268 -0.61 31.04 5.60
CA LEU A 268 -1.04 31.52 6.91
C LEU A 268 -0.21 32.74 7.31
N VAL A 269 0.97 32.94 6.71
CA VAL A 269 1.81 34.12 6.97
C VAL A 269 1.27 35.38 6.28
N SER A 270 0.38 35.26 5.27
CA SER A 270 -0.20 36.44 4.61
C SER A 270 -1.53 36.91 5.21
N LEU A 271 -2.02 36.29 6.29
CA LEU A 271 -3.22 36.76 7.01
C LEU A 271 -2.89 37.62 8.23
N ASP A 272 -1.63 37.69 8.66
CA ASP A 272 -1.19 38.45 9.85
C ASP A 272 -0.66 39.86 9.54
N SER A 273 -0.73 40.35 8.30
CA SER A 273 -0.21 41.69 7.93
C SER A 273 -1.26 42.74 7.52
N THR A 274 -2.55 42.46 7.67
CA THR A 274 -3.62 43.43 7.31
C THR A 274 -4.60 43.76 8.43
N SER A 275 -4.25 43.54 9.71
CA SER A 275 -5.03 44.08 10.82
C SER A 275 -4.11 44.47 11.97
N ILE A 276 -3.64 45.73 11.98
CA ILE A 276 -3.52 46.66 13.12
C ILE A 276 -2.95 47.96 12.50
N HIS A 277 -3.86 48.83 12.06
CA HIS A 277 -3.64 50.26 11.97
C HIS A 277 -4.63 50.90 12.95
#